data_AF-A0A942MZP1-F1
#
_entry.id   AF-A0A942MZP1-F1
#
_cell.length_a   1.000
_cell.length_b   1.000
_cell.length_c   1.000
_cell.angle_alpha   90.00
_cell.angle_beta   90.00
_cell.angle_gamma   90.00
#
_symmetry.space_group_name_H-M   'P 1'
#
loop_
_entity.id
_entity.type
_entity.pdbx_description
1 polymer ?
#
loop_
_entity_poly.entity_id
_entity_poly.type
_entity_poly.pdbx_seq_one_letter_code
_entity_poly.pdbx_strand_id
1 'polypeptide(L)'
;MRAKKDIPIEMQVKKLASYGLTNKEIAEALGFDDSTLKRKFENFLIKGKADLKQRLKRKQISVALGGNVSMLIWLGKQYLGQADKSEETGDLNIVLTKKRIEAEQKNENS
;
A
#
# COMPACT_ATOMS: atom_id res chain seq x y z
N MET A 1 -28.77 18.25 33.83
CA MET A 1 -28.70 17.26 32.73
C MET A 1 -28.22 17.98 31.47
N ARG A 2 -27.13 17.52 30.84
CA ARG A 2 -26.64 18.09 29.58
C ARG A 2 -27.54 17.58 28.45
N ALA A 3 -28.25 18.48 27.77
CA ALA A 3 -29.06 18.11 26.60
C ALA A 3 -28.16 17.33 25.63
N LYS A 4 -28.53 16.08 25.32
CA LYS A 4 -27.89 15.33 24.24
C LYS A 4 -28.27 16.05 22.95
N LYS A 5 -27.38 16.91 22.46
CA LYS A 5 -27.54 17.54 21.16
C LYS A 5 -27.40 16.43 20.12
N ASP A 6 -28.45 16.23 19.33
CA ASP A 6 -28.42 15.25 18.24
C ASP A 6 -27.25 15.60 17.31
N ILE A 7 -26.38 14.61 17.10
CA ILE A 7 -25.21 14.76 16.24
C ILE A 7 -25.72 14.67 14.79
N PRO A 8 -25.45 15.66 13.92
CA PRO A 8 -25.83 15.59 12.51
C PRO A 8 -25.31 14.31 11.84
N ILE A 9 -26.10 13.73 10.94
CA ILE A 9 -25.81 12.42 10.33
C ILE A 9 -24.45 12.43 9.60
N GLU A 10 -24.08 13.56 9.01
CA GLU A 10 -22.81 13.78 8.34
C GLU A 10 -21.61 13.62 9.30
N MET A 11 -21.77 14.11 10.53
CA MET A 11 -20.74 14.00 11.56
C MET A 11 -20.67 12.58 12.12
N GLN A 12 -21.79 11.85 12.15
CA GLN A 12 -21.80 10.43 12.49
C GLN A 12 -21.03 9.62 11.44
N VAL A 13 -21.31 9.82 10.14
CA VAL A 13 -20.59 9.18 9.03
C VAL A 13 -19.08 9.46 9.12
N LYS A 14 -18.70 10.73 9.27
CA LYS A 14 -17.28 11.11 9.40
C LYS A 14 -16.63 10.42 10.59
N LYS A 15 -17.31 10.42 11.75
CA LYS A 15 -16.78 9.83 12.98
C LYS A 15 -16.55 8.33 12.83
N LEU A 16 -17.52 7.59 12.28
CA LEU A 16 -17.40 6.16 12.05
C LEU A 16 -16.28 5.83 11.05
N ALA A 17 -16.23 6.54 9.91
CA ALA A 17 -15.14 6.41 8.94
C ALA A 17 -13.76 6.69 9.56
N SER A 18 -13.68 7.62 10.51
CA SER A 18 -12.45 7.91 11.23
C SER A 18 -11.96 6.75 12.08
N TYR A 19 -12.84 5.87 12.56
CA TYR A 19 -12.45 4.68 13.30
C TYR A 19 -12.03 3.51 12.40
N GLY A 20 -12.13 3.66 11.08
CA GLY A 20 -11.70 2.64 10.11
C GLY A 20 -12.79 1.70 9.66
N LEU A 21 -14.06 1.99 9.99
CA LEU A 21 -15.18 1.23 9.46
C LEU A 21 -15.26 1.39 7.94
N THR A 22 -15.62 0.30 7.27
CA THR A 22 -15.92 0.24 5.84
C THR A 22 -17.22 0.98 5.54
N ASN A 23 -17.40 1.38 4.27
CA ASN A 23 -18.64 2.03 3.86
C ASN A 23 -19.87 1.14 4.13
N LYS A 24 -19.74 -0.19 3.97
CA LYS A 24 -20.82 -1.14 4.23
C LYS A 24 -21.24 -1.15 5.71
N GLU A 25 -20.27 -1.27 6.62
CA GLU A 25 -20.53 -1.24 8.07
C GLU A 25 -21.18 0.09 8.51
N ILE A 26 -20.74 1.20 7.92
CA ILE A 26 -21.32 2.52 8.20
C ILE A 26 -22.76 2.61 7.67
N ALA A 27 -23.01 2.08 6.47
CA ALA A 27 -24.33 2.07 5.85
C ALA A 27 -25.32 1.25 6.70
N GLU A 28 -24.91 0.03 7.09
CA GLU A 28 -25.70 -0.85 7.97
C GLU A 28 -25.96 -0.20 9.33
N ALA A 29 -24.94 0.41 9.95
CA ALA A 29 -25.07 1.07 11.25
C ALA A 29 -26.02 2.28 11.25
N LEU A 30 -26.19 2.94 10.10
CA LEU A 30 -27.00 4.15 9.95
C LEU A 30 -28.30 3.92 9.17
N GLY A 31 -28.58 2.69 8.74
CA GLY A 31 -29.80 2.34 7.99
C GLY A 31 -29.83 2.87 6.55
N PHE A 32 -28.66 3.03 5.92
CA PHE A 32 -28.55 3.38 4.49
C PHE A 32 -28.16 2.16 3.65
N ASP A 33 -28.51 2.20 2.36
CA ASP A 33 -27.83 1.39 1.36
C ASP A 33 -26.45 1.99 1.01
N ASP A 34 -25.49 1.16 0.58
CA ASP A 34 -24.12 1.60 0.26
C ASP A 34 -24.09 2.67 -0.85
N SER A 35 -25.03 2.61 -1.81
CA SER A 35 -25.11 3.58 -2.92
C SER A 35 -25.50 4.97 -2.42
N THR A 36 -26.48 5.04 -1.52
CA THR A 36 -26.93 6.29 -0.90
C THR A 36 -25.87 6.85 0.03
N LEU A 37 -25.18 5.99 0.80
CA LEU A 37 -24.10 6.43 1.66
C LEU A 37 -22.97 7.11 0.86
N LYS A 38 -22.52 6.45 -0.22
CA LYS A 38 -21.49 7.02 -1.11
C LYS A 38 -21.96 8.31 -1.75
N ARG A 39 -23.12 8.32 -2.41
CA ARG A 39 -23.63 9.49 -3.15
C ARG A 39 -23.84 10.72 -2.27
N LYS A 40 -24.36 10.55 -1.05
CA LYS A 40 -24.72 11.68 -0.17
C LYS A 40 -23.59 12.11 0.76
N PHE A 41 -22.70 11.20 1.16
CA PHE A 41 -21.76 11.45 2.25
C PHE A 41 -20.28 11.20 1.90
N GLU A 42 -19.94 11.09 0.60
CA GLU A 42 -18.57 10.89 0.12
C GLU A 42 -17.56 11.83 0.79
N ASN A 43 -17.86 13.13 0.84
CA ASN A 43 -16.98 14.12 1.46
C ASN A 43 -16.68 13.83 2.94
N PHE A 44 -17.65 13.31 3.68
CA PHE A 44 -17.49 12.97 5.10
C PHE A 44 -16.74 11.65 5.29
N LEU A 45 -16.97 10.67 4.41
CA LEU A 45 -16.20 9.42 4.35
C LEU A 45 -14.71 9.71 4.07
N ILE A 46 -14.42 10.54 3.08
CA ILE A 46 -13.04 10.93 2.72
C ILE A 46 -12.36 11.62 3.91
N LYS A 47 -13.02 12.61 4.51
CA LYS A 47 -12.48 13.33 5.68
C LYS A 47 -12.24 12.40 6.86
N GLY A 48 -13.17 11.49 7.17
CA GLY A 48 -13.00 10.51 8.25
C GLY A 48 -11.80 9.59 7.98
N LYS A 49 -11.69 9.02 6.78
CA LYS A 49 -10.54 8.18 6.40
C LYS A 49 -9.22 8.93 6.43
N ALA A 50 -9.21 10.21 6.06
CA ALA A 50 -8.03 11.06 6.18
C ALA A 50 -7.63 11.26 7.65
N ASP A 51 -8.59 11.52 8.54
CA ASP A 51 -8.35 11.65 9.99
C ASP A 51 -7.76 10.37 10.60
N LEU A 52 -8.23 9.19 10.16
CA LEU A 52 -7.63 7.91 10.54
C LEU A 52 -6.16 7.82 10.11
N LYS A 53 -5.90 8.03 8.81
CA LYS A 53 -4.55 7.96 8.24
C LYS A 53 -3.59 8.92 8.93
N GLN A 54 -4.04 10.15 9.23
CA GLN A 54 -3.23 11.14 9.93
C GLN A 54 -2.88 10.69 11.35
N ARG A 55 -3.86 10.19 12.12
CA ARG A 55 -3.62 9.70 13.48
C ARG A 55 -2.67 8.50 13.51
N LEU A 56 -2.89 7.53 12.61
CA LEU A 56 -2.03 6.37 12.49
C LEU A 56 -0.60 6.77 12.14
N LYS A 57 -0.43 7.65 11.14
CA LYS A 57 0.89 8.17 10.73
C LYS A 57 1.61 8.88 11.87
N ARG A 58 0.92 9.75 12.61
CA ARG A 58 1.48 10.42 13.79
C ARG A 58 1.98 9.41 14.83
N LYS A 59 1.18 8.37 15.10
CA LYS A 59 1.58 7.32 16.05
C LYS A 59 2.78 6.51 15.55
N GLN A 60 2.80 6.14 14.27
CA GLN A 60 3.94 5.44 13.66
C GLN A 60 5.23 6.26 13.77
N ILE A 61 5.18 7.55 13.44
CA ILE A 61 6.33 8.46 13.60
C ILE A 61 6.78 8.54 15.06
N SER A 62 5.84 8.73 15.99
CA SER A 62 6.16 8.80 17.42
C SER A 62 6.83 7.52 17.93
N VAL A 63 6.36 6.34 17.51
CA VAL A 63 6.95 5.05 17.90
C VAL A 63 8.34 4.86 17.27
N ALA A 64 8.51 5.27 16.02
CA ALA A 64 9.82 5.24 15.35
C ALA A 64 10.85 6.09 16.10
N LEU A 65 10.49 7.35 16.40
CA LEU A 65 11.35 8.28 17.13
C LEU A 65 11.58 7.87 18.60
N GLY A 66 10.69 7.04 19.16
CA GLY A 66 10.88 6.42 20.47
C GLY A 66 11.89 5.25 20.49
N GLY A 67 12.54 4.95 19.36
CA GLY A 67 13.58 3.91 19.28
C GLY A 67 13.15 2.61 18.58
N ASN A 68 11.96 2.55 17.98
CA ASN A 68 11.56 1.37 17.21
C ASN A 68 12.28 1.33 15.85
N VAL A 69 13.34 0.52 15.77
CA VAL A 69 14.20 0.37 14.58
C VAL A 69 13.42 -0.11 13.35
N SER A 70 12.53 -1.09 13.49
CA SER A 70 11.74 -1.61 12.37
C SER A 70 10.84 -0.54 11.75
N MET A 71 10.22 0.31 12.58
CA MET A 71 9.39 1.42 12.11
C MET A 71 10.24 2.53 11.49
N LEU A 72 11.45 2.80 12.00
CA LEU A 72 12.40 3.73 11.38
C LEU A 72 12.77 3.26 9.95
N ILE A 73 13.12 1.98 9.80
CA ILE A 73 13.42 1.38 8.49
C ILE A 73 12.19 1.47 7.57
N TRP A 74 11.01 1.10 8.08
CA TRP A 74 9.79 1.13 7.28
C TRP A 74 9.44 2.55 6.81
N LEU A 75 9.47 3.55 7.71
CA LEU A 75 9.22 4.95 7.35
C LEU A 75 10.31 5.51 6.44
N GLY A 76 11.57 5.11 6.62
CA GLY A 76 12.68 5.44 5.73
C GLY A 76 12.43 4.97 4.30
N LYS A 77 11.93 3.74 4.12
CA LYS A 77 11.51 3.22 2.81
C LYS A 77 10.34 4.03 2.24
N GLN A 78 9.30 4.25 3.04
CA GLN A 78 8.04 4.87 2.57
C GLN A 78 8.15 6.37 2.28
N TYR A 79 8.91 7.13 3.06
CA TYR A 79 8.97 8.60 2.97
C TYR A 79 10.29 9.13 2.42
N LEU A 80 11.38 8.36 2.51
CA LEU A 80 12.72 8.80 2.10
C LEU A 80 13.23 8.03 0.87
N GLY A 81 12.45 7.10 0.31
CA GLY A 81 12.84 6.33 -0.87
C GLY A 81 13.99 5.35 -0.62
N GLN A 82 14.24 4.97 0.63
CA GLN A 82 15.25 3.95 0.94
C GLN A 82 14.81 2.59 0.36
N ALA A 83 15.77 1.83 -0.15
CA ALA A 83 15.56 0.49 -0.68
C ALA A 83 16.64 -0.45 -0.14
N ASP A 84 16.32 -1.74 -0.05
CA ASP A 84 17.36 -2.74 0.25
C ASP A 84 18.22 -2.91 -1.00
N LYS A 85 19.53 -2.99 -0.83
CA LYS A 85 20.44 -3.41 -1.89
C LYS A 85 20.52 -4.92 -1.86
N SER A 86 20.04 -5.56 -2.92
CA SER A 86 20.31 -6.97 -3.17
C SER A 86 21.62 -7.07 -3.95
N GLU A 87 22.67 -7.61 -3.35
CA GLU A 87 23.87 -8.00 -4.11
C GLU A 87 23.59 -9.38 -4.72
N GLU A 88 23.34 -9.42 -6.04
CA GLU A 88 23.22 -10.67 -6.77
C GLU A 88 24.63 -11.21 -7.09
N THR A 89 25.13 -12.13 -6.27
CA THR A 89 26.32 -12.93 -6.61
C THR A 89 25.90 -14.06 -7.55
N GLY A 90 25.70 -13.75 -8.83
CA GLY A 90 25.34 -14.73 -9.84
C GLY A 90 26.59 -15.40 -10.43
N ASP A 91 26.79 -16.69 -10.16
CA ASP A 91 27.75 -17.52 -10.90
C ASP A 91 27.27 -17.67 -12.35
N LEU A 92 27.93 -16.97 -13.27
CA LEU A 92 27.63 -17.03 -14.71
C LEU A 92 28.11 -18.37 -15.29
N ASN A 93 27.20 -19.33 -15.46
CA ASN A 93 27.46 -20.56 -16.22
C ASN A 93 27.42 -20.27 -17.73
N ILE A 94 28.58 -19.96 -18.31
CA ILE A 94 28.73 -19.81 -19.76
C ILE A 94 28.81 -21.20 -20.41
N VAL A 95 27.77 -21.59 -21.15
CA VAL A 95 27.77 -22.83 -21.96
C VAL A 95 28.25 -22.52 -23.37
N LEU A 96 29.46 -22.96 -23.73
CA LEU A 96 30.00 -22.85 -25.08
C LEU A 96 29.59 -24.05 -25.94
N THR A 97 28.60 -23.88 -26.82
CA THR A 97 28.23 -24.91 -27.80
C THR A 97 29.13 -24.79 -29.03
N LYS A 98 30.07 -25.73 -29.20
CA LYS A 98 30.90 -25.80 -30.42
C LYS A 98 30.03 -26.26 -31.60
N LYS A 99 29.92 -25.43 -32.65
CA LYS A 99 29.45 -25.90 -33.97
C LYS A 99 30.61 -26.55 -34.71
N ARG A 100 30.41 -27.77 -35.19
CA ARG A 100 31.35 -28.49 -36.05
C ARG A 100 31.32 -27.86 -37.44
N ILE A 101 32.49 -27.48 -37.95
CA ILE A 101 32.66 -27.07 -39.35
C ILE A 101 33.09 -28.34 -40.11
N GLU A 102 32.30 -28.78 -41.08
CA GLU A 102 32.69 -29.87 -41.97
C GLU A 102 33.45 -29.26 -43.15
N ALA A 103 34.69 -29.70 -43.35
CA ALA A 103 35.51 -29.30 -44.49
C ALA A 103 35.11 -30.13 -45.72
N GLU A 104 34.62 -29.47 -46.76
CA GLU A 104 34.38 -30.10 -48.07
C GLU A 104 35.71 -30.52 -48.69
N GLN A 105 35.93 -31.82 -48.83
CA GLN A 105 37.00 -32.36 -49.68
C GLN A 105 36.56 -32.19 -51.14
N LYS A 106 37.06 -31.16 -51.82
CA LYS A 106 37.07 -31.15 -53.29
C LYS A 106 38.10 -32.16 -53.78
N ASN A 107 37.59 -33.27 -54.30
CA ASN A 107 38.32 -34.15 -55.21
C ASN A 107 38.73 -33.34 -56.44
N GLU A 108 40.03 -33.25 -56.71
CA GLU A 108 40.54 -32.92 -58.04
C GLU A 108 41.33 -34.11 -58.58
N ASN A 109 40.76 -34.69 -59.63
CA ASN A 109 41.38 -35.67 -60.52
C ASN A 109 42.42 -34.95 -61.42
N SER A 110 43.69 -35.37 -61.33
CA SER A 110 44.63 -35.53 -62.47
C SER A 110 45.92 -36.17 -61.99
#